data_AF-A0A2G7M3B2-F1
#
_entry.id   AF-A0A2G7M3B2-F1
#
_cell.length_a   1.000
_cell.length_b   1.000
_cell.length_c   1.000
_cell.angle_alpha   90.00
_cell.angle_beta   90.00
_cell.angle_gamma   90.00
#
_symmetry.space_group_name_H-M   'P 1'
#
loop_
_entity.id
_entity.type
_entity.pdbx_description
1 polymer ?
#
loop_
_entity_poly.entity_id
_entity_poly.type
_entity_poly.pdbx_seq_one_letter_code
_entity_poly.pdbx_strand_id
1 'polypeptide(L)' 'MLTLFLMMIPLVNIIMLFVWAFGDSNPSKANYAKAALLWAAIGIVVYILVFVLIIGAGISLSDY' A
#
# COMPACT_ATOMS: atom_id res chain seq x y z
N MET A 1 1.81 -21.42 -4.49
CA MET A 1 0.36 -21.71 -4.54
C MET A 1 -0.34 -21.35 -3.24
N LEU A 2 0.13 -21.80 -2.06
CA LEU A 2 -0.44 -21.35 -0.77
C LEU A 2 -0.36 -19.83 -0.55
N THR A 3 0.70 -19.17 -1.04
CA THR A 3 0.89 -17.72 -0.97
C THR A 3 -0.22 -16.94 -1.70
N LEU A 4 -0.67 -17.41 -2.85
CA LEU A 4 -1.78 -16.78 -3.58
C LEU A 4 -3.11 -16.94 -2.84
N PHE A 5 -3.34 -18.10 -2.22
CA PHE A 5 -4.53 -18.36 -1.43
C PHE A 5 -4.63 -17.47 -0.18
N LEU A 6 -3.50 -17.25 0.51
CA LEU A 6 -3.43 -16.31 1.63
C LEU A 6 -3.63 -14.85 1.19
N MET A 7 -3.18 -14.48 -0.02
CA MET A 7 -3.38 -13.13 -0.57
C MET A 7 -4.84 -12.84 -0.92
N MET A 8 -5.67 -13.86 -1.16
CA MET A 8 -7.11 -13.70 -1.44
C MET A 8 -7.91 -13.28 -0.21
N ILE A 9 -7.38 -13.49 1.00
CA ILE A 9 -7.98 -13.02 2.25
C ILE A 9 -7.39 -11.62 2.55
N PRO A 10 -8.17 -10.52 2.43
CA PRO A 10 -7.62 -9.17 2.39
C PRO A 10 -6.78 -8.78 3.62
N LEU A 11 -7.28 -9.08 4.82
CA LEU A 11 -6.58 -8.77 6.07
C LEU A 11 -5.30 -9.60 6.24
N VAL A 12 -5.36 -10.89 5.90
CA VAL A 12 -4.22 -11.79 6.01
C VAL A 12 -3.13 -11.42 5.02
N ASN A 13 -3.50 -10.98 3.81
CA ASN A 13 -2.54 -10.50 2.81
C ASN A 13 -1.67 -9.38 3.39
N ILE A 14 -2.30 -8.35 3.94
CA ILE A 14 -1.58 -7.21 4.53
C ILE A 14 -0.68 -7.68 5.68
N ILE A 15 -1.21 -8.46 6.63
CA ILE A 15 -0.42 -8.98 7.76
C ILE A 15 0.77 -9.81 7.28
N MET A 16 0.58 -10.68 6.27
CA MET A 16 1.64 -11.53 5.72
C MET A 16 2.74 -10.71 5.03
N LEU A 17 2.43 -9.56 4.42
CA LEU A 17 3.45 -8.65 3.89
C LEU A 17 4.35 -8.13 5.02
N PHE A 18 3.78 -7.74 6.16
CA PHE A 18 4.57 -7.32 7.33
C PHE A 18 5.41 -8.46 7.90
N VAL A 19 4.82 -9.66 8.05
CA VAL A 19 5.52 -10.85 8.54
C VAL A 19 6.68 -11.24 7.63
N TRP A 20 6.51 -11.20 6.30
CA TRP A 20 7.60 -11.52 5.37
C TRP A 20 8.64 -10.42 5.24
N ALA A 21 8.25 -9.16 5.32
CA ALA A 21 9.17 -8.04 5.19
C ALA A 21 10.09 -7.87 6.42
N PHE A 22 9.57 -8.16 7.61
CA PHE A 22 10.23 -7.88 8.88
C PHE A 22 10.57 -9.12 9.73
N GLY A 23 10.07 -10.30 9.37
CA GLY A 23 10.40 -11.57 10.03
C GLY A 23 11.52 -12.34 9.33
N ASP A 24 11.86 -13.50 9.89
CA ASP A 24 12.81 -14.43 9.28
C ASP A 24 12.13 -15.21 8.14
N SER A 25 12.32 -14.73 6.92
CA SER A 25 11.64 -15.21 5.73
C SER A 25 12.61 -15.44 4.59
N ASN A 26 12.26 -16.35 3.68
CA ASN A 26 13.05 -16.59 2.47
C ASN A 26 13.32 -15.25 1.74
N PRO A 27 14.56 -14.98 1.30
CA PRO A 27 14.93 -13.70 0.68
C PRO A 27 14.01 -13.25 -0.46
N SER A 28 13.53 -14.19 -1.29
CA SER A 28 12.61 -13.89 -2.39
C SER A 28 11.26 -13.36 -1.90
N LYS A 29 10.70 -13.96 -0.84
CA LYS A 29 9.42 -13.52 -0.23
C LYS A 29 9.58 -12.20 0.50
N ALA A 30 10.69 -12.03 1.22
CA ALA A 30 11.00 -10.79 1.91
C ALA A 30 11.15 -9.61 0.93
N ASN A 31 11.85 -9.83 -0.20
CA ASN A 31 12.01 -8.81 -1.23
C ASN A 31 10.68 -8.45 -1.90
N TYR A 32 9.84 -9.44 -2.21
CA TYR A 32 8.49 -9.18 -2.71
C TYR A 32 7.66 -8.35 -1.72
N ALA A 33 7.69 -8.73 -0.44
CA ALA A 33 6.91 -8.04 0.59
C ALA A 33 7.36 -6.59 0.80
N LYS A 34 8.68 -6.35 0.83
CA LYS A 34 9.25 -5.00 0.90
C LYS A 34 8.88 -4.15 -0.32
N ALA A 35 8.93 -4.72 -1.53
CA ALA A 35 8.53 -4.03 -2.74
C ALA A 35 7.02 -3.67 -2.73
N ALA A 36 6.17 -4.61 -2.31
CA ALA A 36 4.73 -4.38 -2.19
C ALA A 36 4.40 -3.28 -1.16
N LEU A 37 5.06 -3.28 0.00
CA LEU A 37 4.90 -2.23 1.01
C LEU A 37 5.40 -0.87 0.51
N LEU A 38 6.50 -0.83 -0.25
CA LEU A 38 7.00 0.41 -0.87
C LEU A 38 5.99 0.96 -1.88
N TRP A 39 5.42 0.11 -2.74
CA TRP A 39 4.37 0.51 -3.68
C TRP A 39 3.12 1.03 -2.95
N ALA A 40 2.71 0.40 -1.86
CA ALA A 40 1.61 0.88 -1.03
C ALA A 40 1.90 2.26 -0.43
N ALA A 41 3.12 2.49 0.09
CA ALA A 41 3.53 3.78 0.62
C ALA A 41 3.51 4.89 -0.45
N ILE A 42 4.03 4.60 -1.65
CA ILE A 42 3.96 5.52 -2.80
C ILE A 42 2.51 5.82 -3.15
N GLY A 43 1.64 4.80 -3.22
CA GLY A 43 0.22 4.97 -3.50
C GLY A 43 -0.48 5.88 -2.49
N ILE A 44 -0.19 5.72 -1.20
CA ILE A 44 -0.73 6.57 -0.13
C ILE A 44 -0.29 8.03 -0.31
N VAL A 45 0.99 8.28 -0.57
CA VAL A 45 1.52 9.63 -0.78
C VAL A 45 0.86 10.29 -1.99
N VAL A 46 0.80 9.58 -3.13
CA VAL A 46 0.15 10.10 -4.35
C VAL A 46 -1.33 10.39 -4.11
N TYR A 47 -2.04 9.49 -3.42
CA TYR A 47 -3.44 9.69 -3.08
C TYR A 47 -3.66 10.95 -2.23
N ILE A 48 -2.84 11.15 -1.19
CA ILE A 48 -2.92 12.34 -0.33
C ILE A 48 -2.67 13.61 -1.15
N LEU A 49 -1.64 13.62 -2.00
CA LEU A 49 -1.33 14.78 -2.85
C LEU A 49 -2.50 15.12 -3.77
N VAL A 50 -3.04 14.13 -4.48
CA VAL A 50 -4.18 14.33 -5.39
C VAL A 50 -5.42 14.79 -4.62
N PHE A 51 -5.70 14.19 -3.46
CA PHE A 51 -6.85 14.56 -2.63
C PHE A 51 -6.79 16.01 -2.15
N VAL A 52 -5.63 16.45 -1.67
CA VAL A 52 -5.40 17.85 -1.25
C VAL A 52 -5.54 18.81 -2.42
N LEU A 53 -5.01 18.48 -3.60
CA LEU A 53 -5.13 19.31 -4.79
C LEU A 53 -6.60 19.46 -5.24
N ILE A 54 -7.36 18.36 -5.27
CA ILE A 54 -8.77 18.38 -5.68
C ILE A 54 -9.63 19.19 -4.70
N ILE A 55 -9.47 18.96 -3.39
CA ILE A 55 -10.23 19.70 -2.38
C ILE A 55 -9.85 21.17 -2.36
N GLY A 56 -8.55 21.49 -2.40
CA GLY A 56 -8.08 22.88 -2.44
C GLY A 56 -8.59 23.63 -3.66
N ALA A 57 -8.59 22.99 -4.83
CA ALA A 57 -9.18 23.57 -6.04
C ALA A 57 -10.71 23.75 -5.91
N GLY A 58 -11.43 22.76 -5.37
CA GLY A 58 -12.87 22.85 -5.15
C GLY A 58 -13.28 23.98 -4.21
N ILE A 59 -12.54 24.19 -3.11
CA ILE A 59 -12.75 25.31 -2.18
C ILE A 59 -12.49 26.65 -2.88
N SER A 60 -11.39 26.74 -3.63
CA SER A 60 -11.06 27.98 -4.35
C SER A 60 -12.12 28.37 -5.38
N LEU A 61 -12.79 27.39 -6.00
CA LEU A 61 -13.87 27.61 -6.95
C LEU A 61 -15.20 27.98 -6.27
N SER A 62 -15.45 27.54 -5.02
CA SER A 62 -16.67 27.93 -4.29
C SER A 62 -16.65 29.36 -3.77
N ASP A 63 -15.47 29.97 -3.71
CA ASP A 63 -15.27 31.34 -3.22
C ASP A 63 -15.46 32.42 -4.32
N TYR A 64 -15.75 32.02 -5.56
CA TYR A 64 -16.13 32.91 -6.68
C TYR A 64 -17.62 32.74 -7.05
#